data_AF-A0A6C0ACX3-F1
#
_entry.id   AF-A0A6C0ACX3-F1
#
_cell.length_a   1.000
_cell.length_b   1.000
_cell.length_c   1.000
_cell.angle_alpha   90.00
_cell.angle_beta   90.00
_cell.angle_gamma   90.00
#
_symmetry.space_group_name_H-M   'P 1'
#
loop_
_entity.id
_entity.type
_entity.pdbx_description
1 polymer ?
#
loop_
_entity_poly.entity_id
_entity_poly.type
_entity_poly.pdbx_seq_one_letter_code
_entity_poly.pdbx_strand_id
1 'polypeptide(L)'
;MLVQITNLPKFLKNSKFYENLDSNDDEFITIPNLKIDDEILNFEDFKYLIGTLDFFDCHKYPKNFIKYYKNNSQEVFDFLKNDVFKNELMLKKFCGLRIKNYKQFFVTYKIISLYKLNPEDYNYYIDYALDKENEFITDEGYLIDDYGYAGLAIEISTTKILELRPDYILDGEIYLYSSIKILKKYISKSIKGVSIIPIECFDKIFNAIKYDYAYDYNHNQPRKRYPAYRGNKLYLLLNTSKGESILSTIEITEFNRHNVLKEFEKVIKWISEESKNSEEF
;
A
#
# COMPACT_ATOMS: atom_id res chain seq x y z
N MET A 1 -19.42 32.81 -21.04
CA MET A 1 -20.87 32.61 -20.81
C MET A 1 -21.24 33.26 -19.48
N LEU A 2 -22.34 34.00 -19.44
CA LEU A 2 -22.86 34.58 -18.19
C LEU A 2 -23.80 33.54 -17.54
N VAL A 3 -23.58 33.21 -16.27
CA VAL A 3 -24.34 32.18 -15.54
C VAL A 3 -24.65 32.68 -14.14
N GLN A 4 -25.89 32.48 -13.67
CA GLN A 4 -26.26 32.75 -12.28
C GLN A 4 -25.68 31.67 -11.36
N ILE A 5 -25.08 32.05 -10.24
CA ILE A 5 -24.41 31.10 -9.32
C ILE A 5 -25.37 30.00 -8.82
N THR A 6 -26.63 30.33 -8.55
CA THR A 6 -27.67 29.35 -8.17
C THR A 6 -27.89 28.23 -9.19
N ASN A 7 -27.65 28.51 -10.48
CA ASN A 7 -27.87 27.56 -11.58
C ASN A 7 -26.67 26.62 -11.83
N LEU A 8 -25.56 26.83 -11.13
CA LEU A 8 -24.40 25.95 -11.26
C LEU A 8 -24.66 24.58 -10.60
N PRO A 9 -24.19 23.49 -11.23
CA PRO A 9 -24.44 22.15 -10.73
C PRO A 9 -23.86 21.90 -9.35
N LYS A 10 -24.58 21.08 -8.58
CA LYS A 10 -24.32 20.83 -7.16
C LYS A 10 -22.90 20.30 -6.87
N PHE A 11 -22.27 19.59 -7.80
CA PHE A 11 -20.93 19.05 -7.57
C PHE A 11 -19.85 20.15 -7.51
N LEU A 12 -20.09 21.30 -8.16
CA LEU A 12 -19.19 22.46 -8.13
C LEU A 12 -19.28 23.22 -6.82
N LYS A 13 -20.40 23.13 -6.08
CA LYS A 13 -20.63 23.87 -4.83
C LYS A 13 -19.64 23.58 -3.71
N ASN A 14 -18.86 22.50 -3.81
CA ASN A 14 -17.81 22.14 -2.85
C ASN A 14 -16.40 22.54 -3.33
N SER A 15 -16.31 23.60 -4.12
CA SER A 15 -15.04 24.08 -4.67
C SER A 15 -14.56 25.34 -3.96
N LYS A 16 -13.27 25.64 -4.07
CA LYS A 16 -12.68 26.83 -3.44
C LYS A 16 -13.28 28.12 -3.97
N PHE A 17 -13.76 28.13 -5.22
CA PHE A 17 -14.53 29.24 -5.77
C PHE A 17 -15.73 29.61 -4.87
N TYR A 18 -16.50 28.62 -4.41
CA TYR A 18 -17.65 28.86 -3.54
C TYR A 18 -17.26 29.23 -2.11
N GLU A 19 -16.13 28.73 -1.61
CA GLU A 19 -15.61 29.12 -0.29
C GLU A 19 -15.26 30.62 -0.23
N ASN A 20 -14.96 31.24 -1.37
CA ASN A 20 -14.59 32.65 -1.48
C ASN A 20 -15.70 33.54 -2.08
N LEU A 21 -16.90 33.00 -2.29
CA LEU A 21 -18.04 33.76 -2.78
C LEU A 21 -18.66 34.57 -1.62
N ASP A 22 -18.83 35.88 -1.82
CA ASP A 22 -19.44 36.80 -0.85
C ASP A 22 -20.96 36.57 -0.76
N SER A 23 -21.40 35.49 -0.11
CA SER A 23 -22.77 35.14 0.36
C SER A 23 -23.99 35.38 -0.55
N ASN A 24 -23.83 35.89 -1.77
CA ASN A 24 -24.90 36.33 -2.65
C ASN A 24 -24.99 35.39 -3.85
N ASP A 25 -25.61 34.24 -3.61
CA ASP A 25 -25.77 33.15 -4.60
C ASP A 25 -26.58 33.56 -5.85
N ASP A 26 -27.20 34.73 -5.85
CA ASP A 26 -27.96 35.28 -6.99
C ASP A 26 -27.13 36.11 -7.97
N GLU A 27 -25.82 36.30 -7.71
CA GLU A 27 -24.94 37.03 -8.61
C GLU A 27 -24.68 36.26 -9.92
N PHE A 28 -24.48 37.02 -11.01
CA PHE A 28 -24.09 36.50 -12.31
C PHE A 28 -22.59 36.54 -12.47
N ILE A 29 -21.99 35.40 -12.85
CA ILE A 29 -20.56 35.29 -13.11
C ILE A 29 -20.28 35.00 -14.57
N THR A 30 -19.11 35.44 -15.03
CA THR A 30 -18.61 35.09 -16.36
C THR A 30 -17.71 33.88 -16.27
N ILE A 31 -18.12 32.78 -16.90
CA ILE A 31 -17.34 31.54 -16.99
C ILE A 31 -16.83 31.42 -18.43
N PRO A 32 -15.61 30.92 -18.68
CA PRO A 32 -15.18 30.55 -20.03
C PRO A 32 -16.14 29.53 -20.66
N ASN A 33 -16.02 29.25 -21.95
CA ASN A 33 -16.87 28.25 -22.61
C ASN A 33 -16.49 26.83 -22.16
N LEU A 34 -16.94 26.44 -20.96
CA LEU A 34 -16.63 25.20 -20.27
C LEU A 34 -17.86 24.31 -20.19
N LYS A 35 -17.63 22.99 -20.13
CA LYS A 35 -18.68 22.01 -19.90
C LYS A 35 -19.09 22.04 -18.43
N ILE A 36 -20.30 22.50 -18.14
CA ILE A 36 -20.75 22.69 -16.76
C ILE A 36 -21.40 21.43 -16.16
N ASP A 37 -21.94 20.51 -16.96
CA ASP A 37 -22.45 19.23 -16.47
C ASP A 37 -21.34 18.20 -16.21
N ASP A 38 -21.66 17.11 -15.50
CA ASP A 38 -20.73 16.02 -15.19
C ASP A 38 -20.95 14.77 -16.06
N GLU A 39 -21.63 14.88 -17.21
CA GLU A 39 -21.80 13.76 -18.12
C GLU A 39 -20.50 13.49 -18.88
N ILE A 40 -20.13 12.21 -19.03
CA ILE A 40 -18.90 11.83 -19.73
C ILE A 40 -19.23 10.65 -20.64
N LEU A 41 -19.41 10.93 -21.94
CA LEU A 41 -19.72 9.92 -22.96
C LEU A 41 -18.45 9.47 -23.70
N ASN A 42 -17.47 10.36 -23.82
CA ASN A 42 -16.20 10.11 -24.50
C ASN A 42 -15.03 10.82 -23.80
N PHE A 43 -13.84 10.71 -24.39
CA PHE A 43 -12.62 11.27 -23.81
C PHE A 43 -12.54 12.80 -23.89
N GLU A 44 -13.14 13.42 -24.91
CA GLU A 44 -13.18 14.88 -25.02
C GLU A 44 -14.07 15.49 -23.92
N ASP A 45 -15.20 14.85 -23.60
CA ASP A 45 -16.03 15.24 -22.45
C ASP A 45 -15.22 15.25 -21.14
N PHE A 46 -14.37 14.24 -20.97
CA PHE A 46 -13.50 14.14 -19.81
C PHE A 46 -12.50 15.31 -19.73
N LYS A 47 -11.85 15.65 -20.85
CA LYS A 47 -10.92 16.80 -20.92
C LYS A 47 -11.62 18.11 -20.61
N TYR A 48 -12.81 18.33 -21.16
CA TYR A 48 -13.59 19.54 -20.88
C TYR A 48 -13.99 19.63 -19.41
N LEU A 49 -14.40 18.51 -18.80
CA LEU A 49 -14.74 18.49 -17.39
C LEU A 49 -13.54 18.76 -16.48
N ILE A 50 -12.32 18.32 -16.85
CA ILE A 50 -11.10 18.72 -16.14
C ILE A 50 -10.94 20.24 -16.16
N GLY A 51 -11.08 20.87 -17.33
CA GLY A 51 -11.00 22.33 -17.44
C GLY A 51 -12.00 23.05 -16.52
N THR A 52 -13.21 22.50 -16.38
CA THR A 52 -14.21 23.00 -15.43
C THR A 52 -13.78 22.81 -13.98
N LEU A 53 -13.36 21.59 -13.60
CA LEU A 53 -12.94 21.29 -12.23
C LEU A 53 -11.73 22.14 -11.81
N ASP A 54 -10.80 22.40 -12.73
CA ASP A 54 -9.64 23.26 -12.51
C ASP A 54 -10.05 24.73 -12.34
N PHE A 55 -10.95 25.24 -13.21
CA PHE A 55 -11.42 26.62 -13.15
C PHE A 55 -12.11 26.93 -11.81
N PHE A 56 -12.92 26.01 -11.32
CA PHE A 56 -13.64 26.17 -10.06
C PHE A 56 -12.79 25.81 -8.82
N ASP A 57 -11.58 25.29 -9.02
CA ASP A 57 -10.70 24.74 -7.98
C ASP A 57 -11.43 23.69 -7.11
N CYS A 58 -11.93 22.65 -7.78
CA CYS A 58 -12.67 21.56 -7.16
C CYS A 58 -11.74 20.55 -6.51
N HIS A 59 -11.84 20.39 -5.19
CA HIS A 59 -11.12 19.35 -4.46
C HIS A 59 -11.91 18.03 -4.32
N LYS A 60 -13.22 18.04 -4.58
CA LYS A 60 -14.07 16.84 -4.60
C LYS A 60 -14.56 16.58 -6.03
N TYR A 61 -14.24 15.41 -6.56
CA TYR A 61 -14.57 15.06 -7.95
C TYR A 61 -15.94 14.37 -8.05
N PRO A 62 -16.73 14.65 -9.11
CA PRO A 62 -18.03 14.04 -9.30
C PRO A 62 -17.93 12.52 -9.54
N LYS A 63 -19.01 11.80 -9.25
CA LYS A 63 -19.03 10.33 -9.34
C LYS A 63 -18.77 9.83 -10.77
N ASN A 64 -19.30 10.53 -11.76
CA ASN A 64 -19.12 10.19 -13.18
C ASN A 64 -17.65 10.32 -13.59
N PHE A 65 -16.95 11.35 -13.12
CA PHE A 65 -15.53 11.54 -13.33
C PHE A 65 -14.69 10.39 -12.75
N ILE A 66 -14.94 10.04 -11.48
CA ILE A 66 -14.27 8.89 -10.84
C ILE A 66 -14.58 7.57 -11.55
N LYS A 67 -15.83 7.39 -12.00
CA LYS A 67 -16.25 6.20 -12.76
C LYS A 67 -15.54 6.11 -14.10
N TYR A 68 -15.42 7.22 -14.82
CA TYR A 68 -14.71 7.27 -16.10
C TYR A 68 -13.22 6.96 -15.92
N TYR A 69 -12.56 7.58 -14.94
CA TYR A 69 -11.16 7.26 -14.60
C TYR A 69 -10.98 5.76 -14.32
N LYS A 70 -11.85 5.14 -13.52
CA LYS A 70 -11.74 3.71 -13.22
C LYS A 70 -11.82 2.87 -14.50
N ASN A 71 -12.67 3.22 -15.44
CA ASN A 71 -12.81 2.44 -16.67
C ASN A 71 -11.68 2.71 -17.68
N ASN A 72 -11.09 3.91 -17.67
CA ASN A 72 -10.13 4.38 -18.68
C ASN A 72 -8.79 4.84 -18.07
N SER A 73 -8.38 4.24 -16.95
CA SER A 73 -7.27 4.72 -16.11
C SER A 73 -5.96 4.99 -16.85
N GLN A 74 -5.60 4.16 -17.84
CA GLN A 74 -4.38 4.31 -18.62
C GLN A 74 -4.45 5.54 -19.54
N GLU A 75 -5.53 5.70 -20.31
CA GLU A 75 -5.74 6.86 -21.20
C GLU A 75 -5.77 8.17 -20.40
N VAL A 76 -6.45 8.17 -19.25
CA VAL A 76 -6.50 9.33 -18.35
C VAL A 76 -5.11 9.66 -17.80
N PHE A 77 -4.36 8.66 -17.32
CA PHE A 77 -3.00 8.88 -16.84
C PHE A 77 -2.08 9.43 -17.93
N ASP A 78 -2.14 8.88 -19.15
CA ASP A 78 -1.30 9.32 -20.26
C ASP A 78 -1.57 10.76 -20.68
N PHE A 79 -2.79 11.24 -20.50
CA PHE A 79 -3.14 12.63 -20.70
C PHE A 79 -2.66 13.54 -19.56
N LEU A 80 -2.91 13.14 -18.31
CA LEU A 80 -2.61 13.96 -17.13
C LEU A 80 -1.11 14.05 -16.81
N LYS A 81 -0.33 13.01 -17.12
CA LYS A 81 1.11 12.93 -16.77
C LYS A 81 1.98 14.01 -17.41
N ASN A 82 1.51 14.65 -18.48
CA ASN A 82 2.29 15.64 -19.22
C ASN A 82 2.44 16.97 -18.46
N ASP A 83 1.54 17.25 -17.51
CA ASP A 83 1.62 18.41 -16.63
C ASP A 83 1.66 17.95 -15.17
N VAL A 84 2.88 17.59 -14.76
CA VAL A 84 3.17 16.94 -13.47
C VAL A 84 2.74 17.81 -12.30
N PHE A 85 2.94 19.12 -12.35
CA PHE A 85 2.59 20.02 -11.25
C PHE A 85 1.10 20.27 -11.16
N LYS A 86 0.45 20.51 -12.31
CA LYS A 86 -0.98 20.84 -12.33
C LYS A 86 -1.84 19.68 -11.84
N ASN A 87 -1.50 18.46 -12.25
CA ASN A 87 -2.35 17.29 -12.03
C ASN A 87 -1.95 16.44 -10.81
N GLU A 88 -0.91 16.86 -10.08
CA GLU A 88 -0.35 16.13 -8.94
C GLU A 88 -1.42 15.73 -7.91
N LEU A 89 -2.20 16.71 -7.43
CA LEU A 89 -3.21 16.47 -6.39
C LEU A 89 -4.28 15.46 -6.85
N MET A 90 -4.70 15.56 -8.11
CA MET A 90 -5.70 14.67 -8.70
C MET A 90 -5.16 13.25 -8.82
N LEU A 91 -3.96 13.10 -9.38
CA LEU A 91 -3.31 11.80 -9.55
C LEU A 91 -3.05 11.13 -8.19
N LYS A 92 -2.56 11.88 -7.19
CA LYS A 92 -2.39 11.37 -5.81
C LYS A 92 -3.70 10.86 -5.21
N LYS A 93 -4.82 11.56 -5.44
CA LYS A 93 -6.15 11.10 -5.01
C LYS A 93 -6.58 9.81 -5.71
N PHE A 94 -6.21 9.62 -6.96
CA PHE A 94 -6.54 8.40 -7.69
C PHE A 94 -5.85 7.15 -7.12
N CYS A 95 -4.66 7.27 -6.53
CA CYS A 95 -4.00 6.17 -5.83
C CYS A 95 -4.84 5.62 -4.66
N GLY A 96 -5.67 6.46 -4.03
CA GLY A 96 -6.58 6.05 -2.95
C GLY A 96 -7.86 5.36 -3.43
N LEU A 97 -8.05 5.15 -4.73
CA LEU A 97 -9.24 4.51 -5.26
C LEU A 97 -9.10 2.99 -5.26
N ARG A 98 -10.20 2.30 -4.95
CA ARG A 98 -10.26 0.84 -5.04
C ARG A 98 -9.90 0.34 -6.45
N ILE A 99 -8.92 -0.54 -6.50
CA ILE A 99 -8.40 -1.21 -7.70
C ILE A 99 -9.26 -2.43 -8.03
N LYS A 100 -9.58 -2.63 -9.31
CA LYS A 100 -10.46 -3.68 -9.82
C LYS A 100 -9.81 -4.57 -10.89
N ASN A 101 -8.72 -4.12 -11.50
CA ASN A 101 -8.00 -4.85 -12.54
C ASN A 101 -6.52 -4.45 -12.55
N TYR A 102 -5.68 -5.27 -13.18
CA TYR A 102 -4.24 -5.04 -13.26
C TYR A 102 -3.87 -3.70 -13.95
N LYS A 103 -4.67 -3.20 -14.91
CA LYS A 103 -4.38 -1.92 -15.58
C LYS A 103 -4.43 -0.76 -14.58
N GLN A 104 -5.45 -0.73 -13.72
CA GLN A 104 -5.56 0.25 -12.64
C GLN A 104 -4.42 0.11 -11.64
N PHE A 105 -3.97 -1.11 -11.35
CA PHE A 105 -2.82 -1.38 -10.49
C PHE A 105 -1.54 -0.74 -11.05
N PHE A 106 -1.22 -0.98 -12.32
CA PHE A 106 -0.02 -0.39 -12.93
C PHE A 106 -0.10 1.12 -13.06
N VAL A 107 -1.27 1.68 -13.39
CA VAL A 107 -1.44 3.14 -13.38
C VAL A 107 -1.18 3.70 -11.98
N THR A 108 -1.70 3.05 -10.94
CA THR A 108 -1.47 3.45 -9.54
C THR A 108 0.01 3.40 -9.20
N TYR A 109 0.71 2.32 -9.56
CA TYR A 109 2.16 2.18 -9.39
C TYR A 109 2.96 3.27 -10.14
N LYS A 110 2.56 3.62 -11.37
CA LYS A 110 3.18 4.72 -12.14
C LYS A 110 3.03 6.05 -11.41
N ILE A 111 1.85 6.33 -10.86
CA ILE A 111 1.61 7.57 -10.10
C ILE A 111 2.45 7.60 -8.82
N ILE A 112 2.47 6.50 -8.05
CA ILE A 112 3.29 6.35 -6.85
C ILE A 112 4.76 6.61 -7.17
N SER A 113 5.28 5.97 -8.21
CA SER A 113 6.67 6.13 -8.68
C SER A 113 6.95 7.56 -9.15
N LEU A 114 6.06 8.14 -9.96
CA LEU A 114 6.21 9.48 -10.54
C LEU A 114 6.34 10.55 -9.45
N TYR A 115 5.54 10.46 -8.38
CA TYR A 115 5.51 11.45 -7.30
C TYR A 115 6.26 11.00 -6.05
N LYS A 116 7.01 9.88 -6.10
CA LYS A 116 7.76 9.31 -4.97
C LYS A 116 6.90 9.18 -3.70
N LEU A 117 5.67 8.71 -3.87
CA LEU A 117 4.73 8.53 -2.78
C LEU A 117 5.12 7.31 -1.96
N ASN A 118 4.77 7.30 -0.68
CA ASN A 118 4.89 6.10 0.14
C ASN A 118 3.81 5.09 -0.28
N PRO A 119 4.14 3.92 -0.84
CA PRO A 119 3.14 2.95 -1.28
C PRO A 119 2.28 2.42 -0.12
N GLU A 120 2.84 2.38 1.08
CA GLU A 120 2.17 1.90 2.30
C GLU A 120 0.97 2.78 2.73
N ASP A 121 0.87 4.00 2.20
CA ASP A 121 -0.28 4.89 2.46
C ASP A 121 -1.54 4.46 1.66
N TYR A 122 -1.40 3.49 0.74
CA TYR A 122 -2.45 3.10 -0.21
C TYR A 122 -2.87 1.63 -0.03
N ASN A 123 -3.69 1.36 0.99
CA ASN A 123 -4.14 -0.02 1.30
C ASN A 123 -4.74 -0.75 0.09
N TYR A 124 -5.57 -0.10 -0.74
CA TYR A 124 -6.13 -0.76 -1.94
C TYR A 124 -5.08 -1.18 -2.97
N TYR A 125 -3.92 -0.54 -2.98
CA TYR A 125 -2.78 -0.93 -3.82
C TYR A 125 -2.10 -2.18 -3.27
N ILE A 126 -1.79 -2.17 -1.97
CA ILE A 126 -1.17 -3.32 -1.28
C ILE A 126 -2.09 -4.54 -1.31
N ASP A 127 -3.36 -4.39 -0.91
CA ASP A 127 -4.35 -5.47 -0.88
C ASP A 127 -4.51 -6.12 -2.25
N TYR A 128 -4.56 -5.30 -3.31
CA TYR A 128 -4.68 -5.83 -4.67
C TYR A 128 -3.45 -6.64 -5.07
N ALA A 129 -2.24 -6.17 -4.77
CA ALA A 129 -1.00 -6.90 -5.07
C ALA A 129 -0.99 -8.28 -4.39
N LEU A 130 -1.38 -8.33 -3.11
CA LEU A 130 -1.35 -9.55 -2.31
C LEU A 130 -2.46 -10.55 -2.68
N ASP A 131 -3.66 -10.07 -3.04
CA ASP A 131 -4.81 -10.93 -3.36
C ASP A 131 -4.79 -11.43 -4.81
N LYS A 132 -4.20 -10.67 -5.73
CA LYS A 132 -4.27 -10.88 -7.17
C LYS A 132 -2.93 -11.21 -7.81
N GLU A 133 -2.02 -11.88 -7.07
CA GLU A 133 -0.68 -12.26 -7.55
C GLU A 133 -0.70 -12.92 -8.95
N ASN A 134 -1.72 -13.75 -9.21
CA ASN A 134 -1.88 -14.50 -10.46
C ASN A 134 -2.28 -13.63 -11.67
N GLU A 135 -2.71 -12.39 -11.45
CA GLU A 135 -3.04 -11.43 -12.51
C GLU A 135 -1.81 -10.69 -13.04
N PHE A 136 -0.62 -10.90 -12.45
CA PHE A 136 0.62 -10.27 -12.92
C PHE A 136 1.49 -11.22 -13.76
N ILE A 137 1.33 -12.54 -13.58
CA ILE A 137 2.17 -13.57 -14.20
C ILE A 137 1.27 -14.65 -14.84
N THR A 138 1.30 -14.82 -16.16
CA THR A 138 0.67 -15.92 -16.90
C THR A 138 1.57 -17.15 -16.99
N ASP A 139 1.01 -18.27 -17.46
CA ASP A 139 1.77 -19.50 -17.75
C ASP A 139 2.76 -19.27 -18.93
N GLU A 140 2.49 -18.27 -19.77
CA GLU A 140 3.28 -17.88 -20.93
C GLU A 140 4.30 -16.76 -20.65
N GLY A 141 4.31 -16.16 -19.45
CA GLY A 141 5.20 -15.05 -19.10
C GLY A 141 4.51 -13.95 -18.30
N TYR A 142 4.84 -12.68 -18.58
CA TYR A 142 4.17 -11.54 -17.97
C TYR A 142 2.89 -11.20 -18.74
N LEU A 143 1.80 -10.87 -18.02
CA LEU A 143 0.55 -10.39 -18.64
C LEU A 143 0.67 -9.00 -19.27
N ILE A 144 1.83 -8.37 -19.12
CA ILE A 144 2.08 -6.99 -19.48
C ILE A 144 3.21 -7.04 -20.49
N ASP A 145 2.94 -6.59 -21.71
CA ASP A 145 3.95 -6.44 -22.77
C ASP A 145 5.03 -5.37 -22.43
N ASP A 146 4.89 -4.71 -21.29
CA ASP A 146 5.83 -3.73 -20.76
C ASP A 146 6.78 -4.41 -19.76
N TYR A 147 7.93 -4.86 -20.27
CA TYR A 147 9.04 -5.41 -19.50
C TYR A 147 9.48 -4.51 -18.32
N GLY A 148 9.12 -3.22 -18.34
CA GLY A 148 9.36 -2.29 -17.24
C GLY A 148 8.72 -2.70 -15.90
N TYR A 149 7.71 -3.57 -15.89
CA TYR A 149 7.05 -4.02 -14.65
C TYR A 149 7.41 -5.45 -14.22
N ALA A 150 8.33 -6.12 -14.93
CA ALA A 150 8.75 -7.47 -14.56
C ALA A 150 9.33 -7.52 -13.14
N GLY A 151 10.12 -6.50 -12.74
CA GLY A 151 10.68 -6.39 -11.40
C GLY A 151 9.61 -6.35 -10.31
N LEU A 152 8.58 -5.52 -10.48
CA LEU A 152 7.46 -5.39 -9.55
C LEU A 152 6.66 -6.71 -9.43
N ALA A 153 6.38 -7.36 -10.56
CA ALA A 153 5.67 -8.65 -10.55
C ALA A 153 6.48 -9.75 -9.84
N ILE A 154 7.80 -9.80 -10.05
CA ILE A 154 8.70 -10.71 -9.32
C ILE A 154 8.67 -10.39 -7.82
N GLU A 155 8.77 -9.12 -7.45
CA GLU A 155 8.75 -8.69 -6.05
C GLU A 155 7.46 -9.13 -5.34
N ILE A 156 6.30 -8.86 -5.93
CA ILE A 156 4.99 -9.29 -5.39
C ILE A 156 4.96 -10.82 -5.26
N SER A 157 5.31 -11.56 -6.32
CA SER A 157 5.27 -13.04 -6.31
C SER A 157 6.31 -13.71 -5.43
N THR A 158 7.33 -12.98 -4.98
CA THR A 158 8.35 -13.47 -4.05
C THR A 158 8.18 -12.92 -2.64
N THR A 159 7.17 -12.06 -2.43
CA THR A 159 6.83 -11.50 -1.13
C THR A 159 6.54 -12.63 -0.14
N LYS A 160 7.13 -12.48 1.06
CA LYS A 160 7.03 -13.43 2.16
C LYS A 160 6.10 -12.86 3.20
N ILE A 161 5.01 -13.58 3.46
CA ILE A 161 4.04 -13.29 4.51
C ILE A 161 4.43 -14.10 5.75
N LEU A 162 4.61 -13.38 6.85
CA LEU A 162 4.97 -13.94 8.15
C LEU A 162 3.70 -14.22 8.95
N GLU A 163 3.71 -15.33 9.68
CA GLU A 163 2.74 -15.69 10.71
C GLU A 163 3.52 -16.14 11.94
N LEU A 164 3.23 -15.51 13.09
CA LEU A 164 3.85 -15.79 14.36
C LEU A 164 2.79 -16.30 15.35
N ARG A 165 3.08 -17.42 16.00
CA ARG A 165 2.24 -17.99 17.05
C ARG A 165 3.10 -18.30 18.27
N PRO A 166 3.06 -17.43 19.31
CA PRO A 166 3.77 -17.74 20.55
C PRO A 166 3.18 -19.00 21.19
N ASP A 167 4.04 -19.78 21.85
CA ASP A 167 3.68 -21.02 22.55
C ASP A 167 3.84 -20.87 24.06
N TYR A 168 5.08 -20.68 24.53
CA TYR A 168 5.40 -20.49 25.95
C TYR A 168 6.67 -19.66 26.13
N ILE A 169 6.86 -19.19 27.37
CA ILE A 169 8.07 -18.51 27.84
C ILE A 169 8.85 -19.48 28.74
N LEU A 170 10.16 -19.60 28.50
CA LEU A 170 11.07 -20.34 29.37
C LEU A 170 12.40 -19.61 29.43
N ASP A 171 12.91 -19.37 30.64
CA ASP A 171 14.21 -18.71 30.88
C ASP A 171 14.40 -17.37 30.14
N GLY A 172 13.33 -16.57 30.02
CA GLY A 172 13.36 -15.29 29.32
C GLY A 172 13.41 -15.40 27.78
N GLU A 173 13.28 -16.61 27.23
CA GLU A 173 13.16 -16.89 25.81
C GLU A 173 11.71 -17.27 25.45
N ILE A 174 11.24 -16.82 24.29
CA ILE A 174 9.93 -17.15 23.73
C ILE A 174 10.09 -18.26 22.71
N TYR A 175 9.33 -19.32 22.90
CA TYR A 175 9.17 -20.40 21.93
C TYR A 175 8.03 -20.04 21.00
N LEU A 176 8.37 -19.86 19.73
CA LEU A 176 7.52 -19.23 18.73
C LEU A 176 7.35 -20.16 17.53
N TYR A 177 6.14 -20.64 17.28
CA TYR A 177 5.85 -21.27 16.00
C TYR A 177 5.76 -20.18 14.94
N SER A 178 6.59 -20.31 13.92
CA SER A 178 6.67 -19.38 12.81
C SER A 178 6.33 -20.09 11.51
N SER A 179 5.52 -19.42 10.69
CA SER A 179 5.14 -19.86 9.36
C SER A 179 5.43 -18.74 8.37
N ILE A 180 6.14 -19.07 7.29
CA ILE A 180 6.41 -18.13 6.20
C ILE A 180 5.74 -18.67 4.95
N LYS A 181 4.73 -17.94 4.46
CA LYS A 181 4.07 -18.21 3.19
C LYS A 181 4.73 -17.37 2.10
N ILE A 182 5.12 -18.00 1.01
CA ILE A 182 5.60 -17.33 -0.21
C ILE A 182 4.42 -17.23 -1.19
N LEU A 183 4.20 -16.03 -1.74
CA LEU A 183 3.15 -15.70 -2.72
C LEU A 183 3.48 -16.20 -4.15
N LYS A 184 3.89 -17.46 -4.28
CA LYS A 184 4.21 -18.08 -5.58
C LYS A 184 2.99 -18.82 -6.16
N LYS A 185 2.60 -18.40 -7.37
CA LYS A 185 1.56 -18.96 -8.25
C LYS A 185 1.41 -20.49 -8.28
N TYR A 186 2.51 -21.25 -8.19
CA TYR A 186 2.47 -22.72 -8.35
C TYR A 186 2.88 -23.52 -7.12
N ILE A 187 3.39 -22.87 -6.08
CA ILE A 187 3.90 -23.56 -4.89
C ILE A 187 3.72 -22.64 -3.69
N SER A 188 2.56 -22.72 -3.04
CA SER A 188 2.39 -22.19 -1.68
C SER A 188 3.13 -23.08 -0.68
N LYS A 189 4.47 -23.04 -0.72
CA LYS A 189 5.29 -23.67 0.32
C LYS A 189 5.27 -22.76 1.54
N SER A 190 4.59 -23.21 2.59
CA SER A 190 4.80 -22.66 3.92
C SER A 190 6.06 -23.30 4.51
N ILE A 191 7.02 -22.47 4.91
CA ILE A 191 8.13 -22.92 5.74
C ILE A 191 7.65 -22.78 7.17
N LYS A 192 7.51 -23.90 7.87
CA LYS A 192 7.11 -23.94 9.27
C LYS A 192 8.30 -24.34 10.13
N GLY A 193 8.45 -23.66 11.26
CA GLY A 193 9.50 -23.98 12.22
C GLY A 193 9.24 -23.35 13.58
N VAL A 194 10.13 -23.66 14.51
CA VAL A 194 10.15 -23.03 15.84
C VAL A 194 11.32 -22.04 15.88
N SER A 195 11.03 -20.81 16.30
CA SER A 195 12.00 -19.80 16.65
C SER A 195 12.09 -19.71 18.18
N ILE A 196 13.30 -19.57 18.69
CA ILE A 196 13.55 -19.31 20.12
C ILE A 196 14.18 -17.93 20.18
N ILE A 197 13.47 -16.96 20.77
CA ILE A 197 13.84 -15.54 20.71
C ILE A 197 13.79 -14.95 22.13
N PRO A 198 14.86 -14.30 22.62
CA PRO A 198 14.83 -13.58 23.89
C PRO A 198 13.72 -12.51 23.90
N ILE A 199 12.98 -12.41 25.00
CA ILE A 199 11.86 -11.46 25.16
C ILE A 199 12.29 -10.03 24.80
N GLU A 200 13.45 -9.61 25.28
CA GLU A 200 13.98 -8.26 25.07
C GLU A 200 14.26 -7.88 23.60
N CYS A 201 14.26 -8.86 22.68
CA CYS A 201 14.46 -8.62 21.26
C CYS A 201 13.20 -8.08 20.57
N PHE A 202 12.00 -8.41 21.04
CA PHE A 202 10.76 -8.18 20.29
C PHE A 202 10.51 -6.69 20.04
N ASP A 203 10.57 -5.86 21.08
CA ASP A 203 10.40 -4.41 20.93
C ASP A 203 11.51 -3.79 20.07
N LYS A 204 12.74 -4.27 20.22
CA LYS A 204 13.90 -3.74 19.47
C LYS A 204 13.77 -4.05 17.98
N ILE A 205 13.35 -5.27 17.62
CA ILE A 205 13.10 -5.67 16.22
C ILE A 205 11.89 -4.94 15.65
N PHE A 206 10.80 -4.86 16.41
CA PHE A 206 9.60 -4.14 15.99
C PHE A 206 9.93 -2.67 15.66
N ASN A 207 10.65 -1.99 16.55
CA ASN A 207 11.06 -0.61 16.34
C ASN A 207 12.07 -0.49 15.18
N ALA A 208 13.01 -1.43 15.04
CA ALA A 208 13.96 -1.46 13.93
C ALA A 208 13.26 -1.55 12.57
N ILE A 209 12.24 -2.41 12.44
CA ILE A 209 11.42 -2.53 11.21
C ILE A 209 10.55 -1.28 11.01
N LYS A 210 9.95 -0.74 12.07
CA LYS A 210 9.05 0.41 12.00
C LYS A 210 9.77 1.70 11.58
N TYR A 211 10.97 1.93 12.10
CA TYR A 211 11.74 3.17 11.89
C TYR A 211 12.94 2.99 10.97
N ASP A 212 13.05 1.82 10.34
CA ASP A 212 14.06 1.44 9.37
C ASP A 212 15.52 1.69 9.79
N TYR A 213 15.88 1.26 11.00
CA TYR A 213 17.27 1.29 11.48
C TYR A 213 17.80 -0.12 11.73
N ALA A 214 19.11 -0.31 11.57
CA ALA A 214 19.72 -1.62 11.77
C ALA A 214 19.70 -2.04 13.25
N TYR A 215 19.30 -3.29 13.49
CA TYR A 215 19.35 -3.94 14.79
C TYR A 215 19.99 -5.32 14.65
N ASP A 216 21.02 -5.58 15.44
CA ASP A 216 21.64 -6.89 15.56
C ASP A 216 21.72 -7.24 17.03
N TYR A 217 21.13 -8.36 17.42
CA TYR A 217 21.20 -8.83 18.79
C TYR A 217 22.56 -9.48 19.01
N ASN A 218 23.45 -8.72 19.63
CA ASN A 218 24.82 -9.15 19.87
C ASN A 218 24.89 -9.96 21.18
N HIS A 219 24.88 -11.29 21.05
CA HIS A 219 25.27 -12.15 22.15
C HIS A 219 26.66 -12.70 21.84
N ASN A 220 27.60 -12.52 22.76
CA ASN A 220 28.98 -13.03 22.69
C ASN A 220 29.09 -14.58 22.64
N GLN A 221 28.01 -15.31 22.34
CA GLN A 221 27.99 -16.76 22.24
C GLN A 221 28.22 -17.20 20.79
N PRO A 222 29.38 -17.81 20.46
CA PRO A 222 29.63 -18.36 19.15
C PRO A 222 28.68 -19.54 18.94
N ARG A 223 27.65 -19.36 18.10
CA ARG A 223 26.77 -20.36 17.43
C ARG A 223 25.27 -20.06 17.51
N LYS A 224 24.81 -19.17 18.39
CA LYS A 224 23.43 -18.68 18.33
C LYS A 224 23.40 -17.52 17.32
N ARG A 225 22.88 -17.73 16.10
CA ARG A 225 22.47 -16.56 15.28
C ARG A 225 21.20 -16.05 15.94
N TYR A 226 21.03 -14.75 16.05
CA TYR A 226 19.87 -14.16 16.73
C TYR A 226 18.99 -13.42 15.74
N PRO A 227 17.74 -13.12 16.10
CA PRO A 227 16.93 -12.33 15.22
C PRO A 227 17.51 -10.92 15.07
N ALA A 228 17.54 -10.46 13.83
CA ALA A 228 18.19 -9.21 13.45
C ALA A 228 17.41 -8.55 12.31
N TYR A 229 17.57 -7.25 12.17
CA TYR A 229 17.04 -6.47 11.07
C TYR A 229 18.14 -5.58 10.49
N ARG A 230 18.49 -5.75 9.22
CA ARG A 230 19.50 -4.93 8.54
C ARG A 230 19.28 -4.92 7.04
N GLY A 231 19.40 -3.75 6.41
CA GLY A 231 19.22 -3.59 4.97
C GLY A 231 17.90 -4.15 4.46
N ASN A 232 16.78 -3.77 5.10
CA ASN A 232 15.43 -4.26 4.80
C ASN A 232 15.27 -5.78 4.89
N LYS A 233 16.12 -6.46 5.65
CA LYS A 233 16.06 -7.92 5.82
C LYS A 233 15.87 -8.26 7.27
N LEU A 234 14.77 -8.94 7.57
CA LEU A 234 14.51 -9.59 8.83
C LEU A 234 15.09 -11.01 8.80
N TYR A 235 15.90 -11.32 9.80
CA TYR A 235 16.53 -12.61 10.00
C TYR A 235 15.83 -13.32 11.15
N LEU A 236 15.20 -14.46 10.87
CA LEU A 236 14.60 -15.34 11.89
C LEU A 236 15.27 -16.71 11.84
N LEU A 237 15.41 -17.35 13.00
CA LEU A 237 15.86 -18.73 13.12
C LEU A 237 14.66 -19.65 13.05
N LEU A 238 14.69 -20.68 12.21
CA LEU A 238 13.61 -21.66 12.11
C LEU A 238 14.18 -23.06 12.24
N ASN A 239 14.06 -23.66 13.42
CA ASN A 239 14.31 -25.09 13.55
C ASN A 239 13.17 -25.87 12.89
N THR A 240 13.51 -26.68 11.89
CA THR A 240 12.55 -27.51 11.15
C THR A 240 12.74 -28.98 11.50
N SER A 241 11.72 -29.81 11.27
CA SER A 241 11.78 -31.26 11.50
C SER A 241 12.84 -32.02 10.66
N LYS A 242 13.53 -31.33 9.74
CA LYS A 242 14.60 -31.89 8.88
C LYS A 242 16.02 -31.54 9.35
N GLY A 243 16.17 -30.92 10.52
CA GLY A 243 17.46 -30.51 11.11
C GLY A 243 17.52 -29.02 11.47
N GLU A 244 18.50 -28.65 12.30
CA GLU A 244 18.81 -27.25 12.62
C GLU A 244 19.22 -26.52 11.33
N SER A 245 18.42 -25.55 10.91
CA SER A 245 18.81 -24.66 9.82
C SER A 245 18.39 -23.25 10.15
N ILE A 246 19.31 -22.31 9.94
CA ILE A 246 19.01 -20.89 9.99
C ILE A 246 19.08 -20.39 8.57
N LEU A 247 18.06 -19.63 8.15
CA LEU A 247 18.10 -18.42 7.30
C LEU A 247 16.83 -18.32 6.43
N SER A 248 15.64 -18.31 7.01
CA SER A 248 14.53 -17.69 6.28
C SER A 248 14.66 -16.17 6.44
N THR A 249 15.50 -15.57 5.60
CA THR A 249 15.56 -14.12 5.47
C THR A 249 14.25 -13.65 4.86
N ILE A 250 13.56 -12.72 5.52
CA ILE A 250 12.38 -12.04 5.00
C ILE A 250 12.86 -10.67 4.54
N GLU A 251 12.82 -10.45 3.23
CA GLU A 251 12.99 -9.10 2.69
C GLU A 251 11.71 -8.32 2.98
N ILE A 252 11.87 -7.15 3.60
CA ILE A 252 10.81 -6.24 3.99
C ILE A 252 10.61 -5.26 2.84
N THR A 253 9.43 -5.33 2.23
CA THR A 253 8.98 -4.46 1.14
C THR A 253 7.69 -3.77 1.57
N GLU A 254 7.17 -2.84 0.76
CA GLU A 254 5.86 -2.24 1.02
C GLU A 254 4.74 -3.29 1.15
N PHE A 255 4.89 -4.45 0.50
CA PHE A 255 3.86 -5.49 0.45
C PHE A 255 3.77 -6.33 1.71
N ASN A 256 4.83 -6.44 2.52
CA ASN A 256 4.79 -7.26 3.74
C ASN A 256 5.14 -6.51 5.03
N ARG A 257 5.63 -5.27 5.00
CA ARG A 257 5.99 -4.53 6.22
C ARG A 257 4.83 -4.50 7.22
N HIS A 258 3.63 -4.15 6.76
CA HIS A 258 2.44 -4.11 7.62
C HIS A 258 2.13 -5.47 8.26
N ASN A 259 2.16 -6.55 7.48
CA ASN A 259 1.94 -7.91 7.99
C ASN A 259 2.98 -8.28 9.05
N VAL A 260 4.27 -8.02 8.78
CA VAL A 260 5.36 -8.34 9.72
C VAL A 260 5.19 -7.55 11.02
N LEU A 261 4.95 -6.23 10.94
CA LEU A 261 4.72 -5.41 12.13
C LEU A 261 3.53 -5.90 12.97
N LYS A 262 2.42 -6.26 12.32
CA LYS A 262 1.23 -6.79 12.99
C LYS A 262 1.50 -8.09 13.73
N GLU A 263 2.28 -9.01 13.14
CA GLU A 263 2.62 -10.27 13.80
C GLU A 263 3.55 -10.05 14.99
N PHE A 264 4.51 -9.12 14.92
CA PHE A 264 5.34 -8.77 16.07
C PHE A 264 4.52 -8.09 17.18
N GLU A 265 3.64 -7.15 16.83
CA GLU A 265 2.75 -6.47 17.79
C GLU A 265 1.86 -7.47 18.54
N LYS A 266 1.32 -8.48 17.84
CA LYS A 266 0.56 -9.59 18.42
C LYS A 266 1.39 -10.34 19.48
N VAL A 267 2.65 -10.66 19.19
CA VAL A 267 3.52 -11.36 20.16
C VAL A 267 3.84 -10.45 21.35
N ILE A 268 4.15 -9.17 21.13
CA ILE A 268 4.42 -8.20 22.21
C ILE A 268 3.25 -8.08 23.18
N LYS A 269 2.01 -8.03 22.66
CA LYS A 269 0.79 -8.02 23.47
C LYS A 269 0.66 -9.28 24.32
N TRP A 270 0.88 -10.45 23.70
CA TRP A 270 0.82 -11.73 24.40
C TRP A 270 1.87 -11.82 25.54
N ILE A 271 3.12 -11.39 25.32
CA ILE A 271 4.15 -11.34 26.37
C ILE A 271 3.69 -10.51 27.57
N SER A 272 3.08 -9.36 27.28
CA SER A 272 2.59 -8.42 28.30
C SER A 272 1.44 -9.02 29.12
N GLU A 273 0.62 -9.88 28.52
CA GLU A 273 -0.48 -10.60 29.19
C GLU A 273 0.06 -11.73 30.08
N GLU A 274 0.97 -12.56 29.57
CA GLU A 274 1.59 -13.65 30.35
C GLU A 274 2.38 -13.14 31.58
N SER A 275 3.06 -11.99 31.42
CA SER A 275 3.82 -11.38 32.52
C SER A 275 2.93 -10.94 33.68
N LYS A 276 1.73 -10.40 33.38
CA LYS A 276 0.75 -9.99 34.41
C LYS A 276 0.18 -11.19 35.15
N ASN A 277 -0.15 -12.26 34.42
CA ASN A 277 -0.68 -13.49 35.03
C ASN A 277 0.34 -14.16 35.96
N SER A 278 1.65 -13.93 35.74
CA SER A 278 2.72 -14.48 36.56
C SER A 278 2.97 -13.69 37.86
N GLU A 279 2.53 -12.44 37.94
CA GLU A 279 2.65 -11.58 39.15
C GLU A 279 1.46 -11.73 40.11
N GLU A 280 0.37 -12.38 39.68
CA GLU A 280 -0.86 -12.58 40.47
C GLU A 280 -0.87 -13.90 41.30
N PHE A 281 0.25 -14.63 41.37
CA PHE A 281 0.45 -15.86 42.18
C PHE A 281 1.55 -15.70 43.23
#